data_AF-A0A2N3ESG7-F1
#
_entry.id   AF-A0A2N3ESG7-F1
#
_cell.length_a   1.000
_cell.length_b   1.000
_cell.length_c   1.000
_cell.angle_alpha   90.00
_cell.angle_beta   90.00
_cell.angle_gamma   90.00
#
_symmetry.space_group_name_H-M   'P 1'
#
loop_
_entity.id
_entity.type
_entity.pdbx_description
1 polymer ?
#
loop_
_entity_poly.entity_id
_entity_poly.type
_entity_poly.pdbx_seq_one_letter_code
_entity_poly.pdbx_strand_id
1 'polypeptide(L)'
;MKRPHLGATRMLGYALTLHDYETWEAASAVWQARLSPEECAALAWAALRALDLDHAREVANTVIQDAGAPLPPFISPMDEAAYWADIASPEELEAYCLATFQAMPRGRRAAFLDHVQGRQAA
;
A
#
# COMPACT_ATOMS: atom_id res chain seq x y z
N MET A 1 15.39 21.33 21.88
CA MET A 1 14.25 21.02 20.99
C MET A 1 13.77 22.30 20.32
N LYS A 2 13.52 22.32 19.00
CA LYS A 2 13.07 23.53 18.30
C LYS A 2 11.57 23.78 18.54
N ARG A 3 11.09 25.02 18.31
CA ARG A 3 9.65 25.36 18.48
C ARG A 3 8.71 24.46 17.66
N PRO A 4 8.99 24.15 16.37
CA PRO A 4 8.14 23.23 15.60
C PRO A 4 8.11 21.81 16.19
N HIS A 5 9.26 21.32 16.64
CA HIS A 5 9.37 20.01 17.32
C HIS A 5 8.56 19.95 18.62
N LEU A 6 8.59 21.02 19.44
CA LEU A 6 7.76 21.12 20.65
C LEU A 6 6.26 21.00 20.34
N GLY A 7 5.80 21.60 19.24
CA GLY A 7 4.41 21.48 18.79
C GLY A 7 4.06 20.05 18.40
N ALA A 8 4.90 19.42 17.58
CA ALA A 8 4.72 18.03 17.13
C ALA A 8 4.69 17.02 18.30
N THR A 9 5.60 17.15 19.27
CA THR A 9 5.67 16.27 20.44
C THR A 9 4.47 16.46 21.37
N ARG A 10 3.98 17.70 21.57
CA ARG A 10 2.76 17.94 22.36
C ARG A 10 1.54 17.30 21.72
N MET A 11 1.42 17.42 20.39
CA MET A 11 0.30 16.84 19.67
C MET A 11 0.31 15.31 19.73
N LEU A 12 1.49 14.68 19.65
CA LEU A 12 1.63 13.25 19.91
C LEU A 12 1.12 12.89 21.33
N GLY A 13 1.49 13.66 22.34
CA GLY A 13 1.02 13.45 23.71
C GLY A 13 -0.51 13.53 23.84
N TYR A 14 -1.16 14.47 23.16
CA TYR A 14 -2.63 14.55 23.12
C TYR A 14 -3.27 13.36 22.40
N ALA A 15 -2.75 12.99 21.23
CA ALA A 15 -3.27 11.83 20.49
C ALA A 15 -3.17 10.53 21.29
N LEU A 16 -2.05 10.32 22.00
CA LEU A 16 -1.89 9.18 22.91
C LEU A 16 -2.85 9.22 24.10
N THR A 17 -3.17 10.41 24.62
CA THR A 17 -4.04 10.57 25.79
C THR A 17 -5.51 10.37 25.46
N LEU A 18 -5.97 10.90 24.31
CA LEU A 18 -7.37 10.85 23.90
C LEU A 18 -7.72 9.54 23.18
N HIS A 19 -6.76 8.94 22.47
CA HIS A 19 -6.86 7.61 21.86
C HIS A 19 -8.05 7.44 20.89
N ASP A 20 -8.38 8.49 20.14
CA ASP A 20 -9.40 8.49 19.08
C ASP A 20 -8.79 8.82 17.71
N TYR A 21 -9.47 8.39 16.64
CA TYR A 21 -8.99 8.57 15.26
C TYR A 21 -8.91 10.05 14.84
N GLU A 22 -9.85 10.88 15.25
CA GLU A 22 -9.93 12.29 14.89
C GLU A 22 -8.70 13.06 15.41
N THR A 23 -8.25 12.75 16.62
CA THR A 23 -7.07 13.36 17.24
C THR A 23 -5.79 12.89 16.55
N TRP A 24 -5.71 11.62 16.12
CA TRP A 24 -4.58 11.12 15.32
C TRP A 24 -4.52 11.76 13.93
N GLU A 25 -5.66 11.99 13.28
CA GLU A 25 -5.74 12.72 12.02
C GLU A 25 -5.27 14.18 12.20
N ALA A 26 -5.74 14.86 13.24
CA ALA A 26 -5.26 16.20 13.59
C ALA A 26 -3.75 16.23 13.90
N ALA A 27 -3.22 15.18 14.53
CA ALA A 27 -1.78 15.04 14.77
C ALA A 27 -0.97 14.95 13.47
N SER A 28 -1.46 14.18 12.49
CA SER A 28 -0.87 14.10 11.16
C SER A 28 -0.78 15.47 10.49
N ALA A 29 -1.87 16.26 10.52
CA ALA A 29 -1.89 17.61 9.97
C ALA A 29 -0.89 18.56 10.67
N VAL A 30 -0.77 18.46 12.00
CA VAL A 30 0.21 19.25 12.76
C VAL A 30 1.64 18.83 12.41
N TRP A 31 1.92 17.55 12.25
CA TRP A 31 3.24 17.08 11.82
C TRP A 31 3.58 17.59 10.42
N GLN A 32 2.66 17.51 9.46
CA GLN A 32 2.85 18.06 8.12
C GLN A 32 3.16 19.56 8.12
N ALA A 33 2.54 20.33 9.02
CA ALA A 33 2.75 21.77 9.13
C ALA A 33 4.01 22.18 9.92
N ARG A 34 4.63 21.27 10.67
CA ARG A 34 5.68 21.59 11.66
C ARG A 34 6.98 20.83 11.46
N LEU A 35 6.97 19.68 10.79
CA LEU A 35 8.13 18.86 10.53
C LEU A 35 8.53 18.94 9.05
N SER A 36 9.79 18.68 8.75
CA SER A 36 10.21 18.50 7.35
C SER A 36 9.71 17.17 6.78
N PRO A 37 9.68 17.00 5.45
CA PRO A 37 9.35 15.71 4.83
C PRO A 37 10.24 14.55 5.35
N GLU A 38 11.54 14.80 5.54
CA GLU A 38 12.49 13.82 6.06
C GLU A 38 12.18 13.46 7.53
N GLU A 39 11.79 14.44 8.35
CA GLU A 39 11.40 14.22 9.75
C GLU A 39 10.10 13.41 9.84
N CYS A 40 9.10 13.70 8.99
CA CYS A 40 7.88 12.89 8.90
C CYS A 40 8.17 11.47 8.43
N ALA A 41 9.03 11.29 7.43
CA ALA A 41 9.42 9.97 6.95
C ALA A 41 10.14 9.15 8.04
N ALA A 42 11.03 9.77 8.81
CA ALA A 42 11.70 9.13 9.94
C ALA A 42 10.71 8.74 11.05
N LEU A 43 9.71 9.58 11.33
CA LEU A 43 8.65 9.27 12.29
C LEU A 43 7.81 8.07 11.84
N ALA A 44 7.37 8.06 10.58
CA ALA A 44 6.61 6.94 10.00
C ALA A 44 7.43 5.64 10.03
N TRP A 45 8.71 5.70 9.65
CA TRP A 45 9.61 4.55 9.73
C TRP A 45 9.74 4.02 11.18
N ALA A 46 9.93 4.90 12.16
CA ALA A 46 10.06 4.51 13.56
C ALA A 46 8.77 3.89 14.11
N ALA A 47 7.61 4.44 13.74
CA ALA A 47 6.30 3.90 14.11
C ALA A 47 6.07 2.51 13.52
N LEU A 48 6.33 2.33 12.22
CA LEU A 48 6.20 1.03 11.54
C LEU A 48 7.17 -0.02 12.12
N ARG A 49 8.39 0.38 12.49
CA ARG A 49 9.39 -0.51 13.12
C ARG A 49 9.03 -0.96 14.53
N ALA A 50 8.09 -0.29 15.20
CA ALA A 50 7.61 -0.67 16.52
C ALA A 50 6.51 -1.74 16.47
N LEU A 51 6.00 -2.07 15.27
CA LEU A 51 4.99 -3.09 15.03
C LEU A 51 5.66 -4.40 14.57
N ASP A 52 4.94 -5.51 14.71
CA ASP A 52 5.29 -6.73 13.98
C ASP A 52 5.06 -6.55 12.46
N LEU A 53 5.59 -7.46 11.65
CA LEU A 53 5.57 -7.35 10.19
C LEU A 53 4.14 -7.29 9.62
N ASP A 54 3.23 -8.08 10.17
CA ASP A 54 1.87 -8.19 9.63
C ASP A 54 1.07 -6.94 10.00
N HIS A 55 1.16 -6.47 11.25
CA HIS A 55 0.50 -5.25 11.68
C HIS A 55 1.08 -3.99 10.99
N ALA A 56 2.39 -3.95 10.75
CA ALA A 56 3.02 -2.87 9.99
C ALA A 56 2.48 -2.79 8.55
N ARG A 57 2.26 -3.95 7.91
CA ARG A 57 1.67 -4.04 6.57
C ARG A 57 0.22 -3.60 6.56
N GLU A 58 -0.59 -4.10 7.49
CA GLU A 58 -2.00 -3.71 7.63
C GLU A 58 -2.13 -2.19 7.75
N VAL A 59 -1.41 -1.57 8.68
CA VAL A 59 -1.42 -0.11 8.85
C VAL A 59 -0.96 0.62 7.59
N ALA A 60 0.12 0.17 6.95
CA ALA A 60 0.59 0.78 5.71
C ALA A 60 -0.47 0.74 4.61
N ASN A 61 -1.18 -0.37 4.43
CA ASN A 61 -2.24 -0.52 3.43
C ASN A 61 -3.49 0.32 3.75
N THR A 62 -3.74 0.68 5.02
CA THR A 62 -4.82 1.64 5.33
C THR A 62 -4.53 3.06 4.85
N VAL A 63 -3.25 3.41 4.65
CA VAL A 63 -2.79 4.75 4.28
C VAL A 63 -2.38 4.81 2.81
N ILE A 64 -1.73 3.77 2.32
CA ILE A 64 -1.39 3.57 0.91
C ILE A 64 -2.63 3.01 0.25
N GLN A 65 -3.30 3.80 -0.58
CA GLN A 65 -4.43 3.29 -1.34
C GLN A 65 -3.94 2.18 -2.28
N ASP A 66 -4.53 1.00 -2.15
CA ASP A 66 -4.40 -0.09 -3.12
C ASP A 66 -4.94 0.35 -4.49
N ALA A 67 -4.61 -0.39 -5.56
CA ALA A 67 -5.06 -0.02 -6.91
C ALA A 67 -6.59 -0.09 -7.05
N GLY A 68 -7.23 -0.93 -6.23
CA GLY A 68 -8.65 -1.21 -6.29
C GLY A 68 -9.01 -2.02 -7.54
N ALA A 69 -10.26 -1.92 -7.97
CA ALA A 69 -10.72 -2.66 -9.15
C ALA A 69 -10.01 -2.15 -10.43
N PRO A 70 -9.54 -3.06 -11.32
CA PRO A 70 -9.06 -2.68 -12.64
C PRO A 70 -10.11 -1.86 -13.38
N LEU A 71 -9.68 -0.74 -13.95
CA LEU A 71 -10.55 0.10 -14.76
C LEU A 71 -10.88 -0.61 -16.09
N PRO A 72 -12.03 -0.28 -16.72
CA PRO A 72 -12.32 -0.76 -18.06
C PRO A 72 -11.21 -0.32 -19.04
N PRO A 73 -10.68 -1.23 -19.87
CA PRO A 73 -9.59 -0.89 -20.77
C PRO A 73 -10.04 0.13 -21.81
N PHE A 74 -9.24 1.17 -22.03
CA PHE A 74 -9.54 2.18 -23.04
C PHE A 74 -9.16 1.73 -24.46
N ILE A 75 -7.97 1.14 -24.64
CA ILE A 75 -7.43 0.71 -25.95
C ILE A 75 -7.12 -0.79 -25.97
N SER A 76 -6.39 -1.29 -24.98
CA SER A 76 -5.89 -2.67 -24.92
C SER A 76 -6.10 -3.25 -23.53
N PRO A 77 -6.81 -4.39 -23.40
CA PRO A 77 -6.93 -5.09 -22.13
C PRO A 77 -5.58 -5.46 -21.50
N MET A 78 -4.55 -5.73 -22.32
CA MET A 78 -3.23 -6.10 -21.83
C MET A 78 -2.46 -4.87 -21.30
N ASP A 79 -2.55 -3.73 -21.99
CA ASP A 79 -1.85 -2.52 -21.56
C ASP A 79 -2.47 -1.99 -20.26
N GLU A 80 -3.80 -2.03 -20.15
CA GLU A 80 -4.52 -1.67 -18.92
C GLU A 80 -4.18 -2.62 -17.77
N ALA A 81 -4.14 -3.94 -18.03
CA ALA A 81 -3.76 -4.92 -17.02
C ALA A 81 -2.31 -4.73 -16.55
N ALA A 82 -1.39 -4.36 -17.45
CA ALA A 82 0.00 -4.08 -17.10
C ALA A 82 0.14 -2.80 -16.27
N TYR A 83 -0.57 -1.73 -16.63
CA TYR A 83 -0.60 -0.51 -15.84
C TYR A 83 -1.19 -0.73 -14.44
N TRP A 84 -2.33 -1.41 -14.35
CA TRP A 84 -2.94 -1.74 -13.06
C TRP A 84 -2.02 -2.60 -12.21
N ALA A 85 -1.34 -3.60 -12.80
CA ALA A 85 -0.41 -4.45 -12.07
C ALA A 85 0.83 -3.70 -11.52
N ASP A 86 1.21 -2.56 -12.10
CA ASP A 86 2.32 -1.72 -11.61
C ASP A 86 1.95 -0.97 -10.33
N ILE A 87 0.66 -0.69 -10.13
CA ILE A 87 0.15 0.06 -8.97
C ILE A 87 -0.59 -0.82 -7.95
N ALA A 88 -0.86 -2.09 -8.28
CA ALA A 88 -1.58 -3.03 -7.43
C ALA A 88 -0.73 -3.52 -6.26
N SER A 89 -1.40 -3.77 -5.13
CA SER A 89 -0.75 -4.40 -3.98
C SER A 89 -0.41 -5.87 -4.26
N PRO A 90 0.53 -6.48 -3.52
CA PRO A 90 0.83 -7.90 -3.67
C PRO A 90 -0.39 -8.81 -3.51
N GLU A 91 -1.30 -8.47 -2.59
CA GLU A 91 -2.53 -9.22 -2.36
C GLU A 91 -3.49 -9.11 -3.56
N GLU A 92 -3.64 -7.90 -4.13
CA GLU A 92 -4.45 -7.68 -5.33
C GLU A 92 -3.89 -8.46 -6.54
N LEU A 93 -2.57 -8.44 -6.73
CA LEU A 93 -1.91 -9.18 -7.79
C LEU A 93 -2.20 -10.69 -7.70
N GLU A 94 -2.05 -11.27 -6.52
CA GLU A 94 -2.30 -12.70 -6.30
C GLU A 94 -3.77 -13.06 -6.50
N ALA A 95 -4.69 -12.27 -5.93
CA ALA A 95 -6.12 -12.50 -6.02
C ALA A 95 -6.62 -12.46 -7.47
N TYR A 96 -6.28 -11.38 -8.21
CA TYR A 96 -6.72 -11.20 -9.59
C TYR A 96 -6.03 -12.18 -10.53
N CYS A 97 -4.75 -12.50 -10.32
CA CYS A 97 -4.04 -13.53 -11.10
C CYS A 97 -4.71 -14.90 -10.96
N LEU A 98 -4.97 -15.35 -9.73
CA LEU A 98 -5.57 -16.66 -9.50
C LEU A 98 -6.99 -16.75 -10.05
N ALA A 99 -7.83 -15.74 -9.77
CA ALA A 99 -9.21 -15.72 -10.23
C ALA A 99 -9.30 -15.69 -11.77
N THR A 100 -8.51 -14.84 -12.43
CA THR A 100 -8.50 -14.75 -13.89
C THR A 100 -7.97 -16.04 -14.53
N PHE A 101 -6.92 -16.66 -13.98
CA PHE A 101 -6.41 -17.95 -14.44
C PHE A 101 -7.45 -19.06 -14.31
N GLN A 102 -8.13 -19.17 -13.15
CA GLN A 102 -9.14 -20.20 -12.91
C GLN A 102 -10.36 -20.07 -13.83
N ALA A 103 -10.74 -18.84 -14.18
CA ALA A 103 -11.83 -18.55 -15.11
C ALA A 103 -11.52 -18.95 -16.57
N MET A 104 -10.26 -19.16 -16.93
CA MET A 104 -9.89 -19.54 -18.30
C MET A 104 -10.38 -20.96 -18.67
N PRO A 105 -10.74 -21.20 -19.95
CA PRO A 105 -10.99 -22.54 -20.46
C PRO A 105 -9.81 -23.49 -20.19
N ARG A 106 -10.09 -24.76 -19.91
CA ARG A 106 -9.04 -25.75 -19.54
C ARG A 106 -7.87 -25.79 -20.52
N GLY A 107 -8.14 -25.77 -21.83
CA GLY A 107 -7.08 -25.75 -22.84
C GLY A 107 -6.22 -24.47 -22.81
N ARG A 108 -6.81 -23.32 -22.46
CA ARG A 108 -6.08 -22.05 -22.32
C ARG A 108 -5.25 -22.02 -21.05
N ARG A 109 -5.73 -22.63 -19.95
CA ARG A 109 -4.94 -22.82 -18.73
C ARG A 109 -3.68 -23.64 -18.99
N ALA A 110 -3.79 -24.76 -19.70
CA ALA A 110 -2.64 -25.58 -20.07
C ALA A 110 -1.62 -24.80 -20.91
N ALA A 111 -2.07 -24.13 -21.98
CA ALA A 111 -1.20 -23.31 -22.81
C ALA A 111 -0.54 -22.14 -22.04
N PHE A 112 -1.25 -21.55 -21.07
CA PHE A 112 -0.68 -20.51 -20.20
C PHE A 112 0.43 -21.07 -19.31
N LEU A 113 0.20 -22.24 -18.68
CA LEU A 113 1.22 -22.92 -17.88
C LEU A 113 2.46 -23.26 -18.70
N ASP A 114 2.29 -23.82 -19.90
CA ASP A 114 3.39 -24.12 -20.82
C ASP A 114 4.20 -22.86 -21.16
N HIS A 115 3.52 -21.73 -21.41
CA HIS A 115 4.17 -20.45 -21.72
C HIS A 115 5.01 -19.91 -20.55
N VAL A 116 4.47 -19.90 -19.32
CA VAL A 116 5.18 -19.34 -18.16
C VAL A 116 6.27 -20.26 -17.63
N GLN A 117 6.09 -21.59 -17.74
CA GLN A 117 7.11 -22.57 -17.38
C GLN A 117 8.22 -22.64 -18.43
N GLY A 118 7.89 -22.49 -19.72
CA GLY A 118 8.86 -22.44 -20.82
C GLY A 118 9.81 -21.24 -20.75
N ARG A 119 9.42 -20.12 -20.10
CA ARG A 119 10.31 -18.98 -19.84
C ARG A 119 11.37 -19.23 -18.77
N GLN A 120 11.21 -20.23 -17.89
CA GLN A 120 12.25 -20.60 -16.91
C GLN A 120 13.41 -21.40 -17.54
N ALA A 121 13.25 -21.88 -18.77
CA ALA A 121 14.23 -22.73 -19.46
C ALA A 121 15.07 -22.00 -20.52
N ALA A 122 14.96 -20.67 -20.63
CA ALA A 122 15.66 -19.84 -21.62
C ALA A 122 16.56 -18.78 -20.95
#